data_AF-B1GYZ7-F1
#
_entry.id   AF-B1GYZ7-F1
#
_cell.length_a   1.000
_cell.length_b   1.000
_cell.length_c   1.000
_cell.angle_alpha   90.00
_cell.angle_beta   90.00
_cell.angle_gamma   90.00
#
_symmetry.space_group_name_H-M   'P 1'
#
loop_
_entity.id
_entity.type
_entity.pdbx_description
1 polymer ?
#
loop_
_entity_poly.entity_id
_entity_poly.type
_entity_poly.pdbx_seq_one_letter_code
_entity_poly.pdbx_strand_id
1 'polypeptide(L)'
;MKLCKLTQRSKEQIYKTFTYKQNKLQVNKFASVPFNNRIVFVPHCMRNTAVCAAIEKDSCYICAECDGCKISDITKLIRKLNYRDLYIVKGGRVIGKIIRKQKPEAIVGIACFFEGNQAFKILKDENVAVQFVPLTKDGCAATDTDLAEVEKVLNILSVPRQIRNDKFLF
;
A
#
# COMPACT_ATOMS: atom_id res chain seq x y z
N MET A 1 41.20 -11.66 -21.31
CA MET A 1 40.64 -11.67 -19.93
C MET A 1 39.15 -11.31 -19.98
N LYS A 2 38.27 -12.30 -20.18
CA LYS A 2 36.80 -12.11 -20.17
C LYS A 2 36.30 -12.50 -18.77
N LEU A 3 36.32 -11.56 -17.84
CA LEU A 3 35.76 -11.73 -16.51
C LEU A 3 34.64 -10.68 -16.31
N CYS A 4 33.42 -11.20 -16.18
CA CYS A 4 32.25 -10.55 -15.60
C CYS A 4 31.60 -9.38 -16.37
N LYS A 5 30.85 -9.70 -17.45
CA LYS A 5 29.75 -8.85 -17.96
C LYS A 5 28.37 -9.37 -17.52
N LEU A 6 28.29 -9.97 -16.33
CA LEU A 6 27.02 -10.44 -15.76
C LEU A 6 26.58 -9.51 -14.61
N THR A 7 25.59 -8.68 -14.93
CA THR A 7 24.56 -8.11 -14.04
C THR A 7 24.91 -6.94 -13.10
N GLN A 8 25.12 -5.74 -13.64
CA GLN A 8 24.82 -4.51 -12.89
C GLN A 8 23.39 -4.05 -13.21
N ARG A 9 22.37 -4.73 -12.64
CA ARG A 9 21.02 -4.14 -12.61
C ARG A 9 21.06 -2.93 -11.69
N SER A 10 20.49 -1.80 -12.11
CA SER A 10 20.31 -0.64 -11.23
C SER A 10 19.50 -1.05 -9.98
N LYS A 11 19.80 -0.45 -8.82
CA LYS A 11 19.07 -0.73 -7.57
C LYS A 11 17.56 -0.58 -7.73
N GLU A 12 17.14 0.43 -8.50
CA GLU A 12 15.74 0.66 -8.84
C GLU A 12 15.12 -0.52 -9.61
N GLN A 13 15.81 -1.05 -10.62
CA GLN A 13 15.32 -2.20 -11.39
C GLN A 13 15.16 -3.45 -10.50
N ILE A 14 16.05 -3.62 -9.52
CA ILE A 14 15.95 -4.70 -8.53
C ILE A 14 14.70 -4.51 -7.68
N TYR A 15 14.47 -3.31 -7.15
CA TYR A 15 13.30 -3.02 -6.33
C TYR A 15 12.00 -3.19 -7.11
N LYS A 16 11.94 -2.68 -8.34
CA LYS A 16 10.80 -2.81 -9.26
C LYS A 16 10.46 -4.27 -9.56
N THR A 17 11.47 -5.05 -9.93
CA THR A 17 11.30 -6.48 -10.22
C THR A 17 10.80 -7.22 -8.98
N PHE A 18 11.34 -6.92 -7.81
CA PHE A 18 10.94 -7.52 -6.55
C PHE A 18 9.49 -7.17 -6.17
N THR A 19 9.11 -5.89 -6.17
CA THR A 19 7.76 -5.47 -5.74
C THR A 19 6.67 -6.02 -6.65
N TYR A 20 6.89 -6.04 -7.98
CA TYR A 20 5.92 -6.64 -8.90
C TYR A 20 5.79 -8.15 -8.72
N LYS A 21 6.89 -8.85 -8.45
CA LYS A 21 6.83 -10.28 -8.10
C LYS A 21 5.99 -10.49 -6.84
N GLN A 22 6.17 -9.66 -5.80
CA GLN A 22 5.40 -9.76 -4.57
C GLN A 22 3.90 -9.48 -4.80
N ASN A 23 3.54 -8.45 -5.58
CA ASN A 23 2.13 -8.19 -5.93
C ASN A 23 1.48 -9.43 -6.54
N LYS A 24 2.13 -10.05 -7.53
CA LYS A 24 1.62 -11.25 -8.20
C LYS A 24 1.45 -12.44 -7.24
N LEU A 25 2.40 -12.63 -6.31
CA LEU A 25 2.34 -13.73 -5.34
C LEU A 25 1.22 -13.54 -4.31
N GLN A 26 0.96 -12.28 -3.91
CA GLN A 26 0.02 -11.96 -2.85
C GLN A 26 -1.40 -11.70 -3.35
N VAL A 27 -1.63 -11.57 -4.66
CA VAL A 27 -2.91 -11.11 -5.23
C VAL A 27 -4.10 -11.96 -4.79
N ASN A 28 -3.96 -13.30 -4.77
CA ASN A 28 -5.04 -14.19 -4.38
C ASN A 28 -5.34 -14.12 -2.87
N LYS A 29 -4.31 -13.99 -2.04
CA LYS A 29 -4.46 -13.80 -0.58
C LYS A 29 -5.06 -12.44 -0.25
N PHE A 30 -4.66 -11.40 -0.97
CA PHE A 30 -5.23 -10.06 -0.83
C PHE A 30 -6.68 -10.02 -1.27
N ALA A 31 -6.99 -10.65 -2.41
CA ALA A 31 -8.33 -10.81 -2.92
C ALA A 31 -9.23 -11.40 -1.84
N SER A 32 -8.93 -12.57 -1.27
CA SER A 32 -9.81 -13.24 -0.29
C SER A 32 -10.15 -12.47 1.00
N VAL A 33 -9.48 -11.35 1.29
CA VAL A 33 -9.76 -10.50 2.47
C VAL A 33 -10.90 -9.52 2.16
N PRO A 34 -11.94 -9.41 3.00
CA PRO A 34 -13.01 -8.43 2.79
C PRO A 34 -12.52 -6.99 2.93
N PHE A 35 -13.11 -6.04 2.19
CA PHE A 35 -12.68 -4.64 2.16
C PHE A 35 -12.56 -4.00 3.55
N ASN A 36 -13.52 -4.26 4.45
CA ASN A 36 -13.53 -3.73 5.83
C ASN A 36 -12.42 -4.27 6.75
N ASN A 37 -11.59 -5.19 6.25
CA ASN A 37 -10.38 -5.68 6.90
C ASN A 37 -9.10 -5.29 6.14
N ARG A 38 -9.21 -4.33 5.20
CA ARG A 38 -8.11 -3.78 4.43
C ARG A 38 -7.80 -2.35 4.84
N ILE A 39 -6.51 -2.01 4.90
CA ILE A 39 -6.03 -0.64 5.18
C ILE A 39 -5.19 -0.13 3.99
N VAL A 40 -5.28 1.16 3.69
CA VAL A 40 -4.44 1.80 2.67
C VAL A 40 -3.39 2.70 3.33
N PHE A 41 -2.15 2.63 2.86
CA PHE A 41 -1.07 3.53 3.23
C PHE A 41 -0.69 4.39 2.03
N VAL A 42 -0.67 5.71 2.23
CA VAL A 42 -0.21 6.69 1.23
C VAL A 42 0.90 7.57 1.81
N PRO A 43 1.85 8.04 1.00
CA PRO A 43 2.96 8.84 1.51
C PRO A 43 2.55 10.31 1.61
N HIS A 44 2.96 10.98 2.69
CA HIS A 44 2.64 12.40 2.89
C HIS A 44 3.17 13.33 1.79
N CYS A 45 4.22 12.93 1.05
CA CYS A 45 4.80 13.72 -0.03
C CYS A 45 3.88 13.88 -1.27
N MET A 46 2.81 13.08 -1.37
CA MET A 46 1.75 13.26 -2.38
C MET A 46 0.82 14.44 -2.07
N ARG A 47 0.87 15.00 -0.85
CA ARG A 47 0.09 16.18 -0.51
C ARG A 47 0.61 17.38 -1.29
N ASN A 48 -0.31 18.16 -1.83
CA ASN A 48 -0.01 19.52 -2.26
C ASN A 48 -0.02 20.43 -1.02
N THR A 49 1.14 20.70 -0.42
CA THR A 49 1.25 21.45 0.84
C THR A 49 0.74 22.89 0.75
N ALA A 50 0.62 23.46 -0.46
CA ALA A 50 0.09 24.80 -0.66
C ALA A 50 -1.43 24.91 -0.40
N VAL A 51 -2.17 23.80 -0.57
CA VAL A 51 -3.65 23.80 -0.48
C VAL A 51 -4.22 22.68 0.40
N CYS A 52 -3.42 21.68 0.75
CA CYS A 52 -3.90 20.50 1.46
C CYS A 52 -4.24 20.80 2.92
N ALA A 53 -5.52 20.71 3.27
CA ALA A 53 -6.05 20.92 4.62
C ALA A 53 -5.97 19.68 5.54
N ALA A 54 -5.11 18.71 5.24
CA ALA A 54 -4.98 17.49 6.06
C ALA A 54 -4.48 17.82 7.47
N ILE A 55 -5.11 17.20 8.47
CA ILE A 55 -4.83 17.45 9.89
C ILE A 55 -3.74 16.51 10.35
N GLU A 56 -2.73 17.04 11.03
CA GLU A 56 -1.68 16.22 11.64
C GLU A 56 -2.21 15.45 12.85
N LYS A 57 -1.90 14.15 12.91
CA LYS A 57 -2.21 13.30 14.06
C LYS A 57 -1.09 12.29 14.26
N ASP A 58 -0.36 12.44 15.36
CA ASP A 58 0.80 11.61 15.71
C ASP A 58 1.84 11.58 14.57
N SER A 59 2.16 10.39 14.06
CA SER A 59 3.10 10.18 12.95
C SER A 59 2.42 10.14 11.57
N CYS A 60 1.17 10.58 11.50
CA CYS A 60 0.31 10.51 10.32
C CYS A 60 -0.42 11.84 10.06
N TYR A 61 -1.13 11.89 8.93
CA TYR A 61 -2.14 12.91 8.66
C TYR A 61 -3.49 12.25 8.39
N ILE A 62 -4.56 12.98 8.72
CA ILE A 62 -5.94 12.63 8.37
C ILE A 62 -6.33 13.46 7.15
N CYS A 63 -6.81 12.80 6.08
CA CYS A 63 -7.29 13.48 4.90
C CYS A 63 -8.56 14.30 5.25
N ALA A 64 -8.60 15.56 4.84
CA ALA A 64 -9.78 16.42 4.96
C ALA A 64 -10.67 16.42 3.70
N GLU A 65 -10.39 15.54 2.73
CA GLU A 65 -11.09 15.48 1.43
C GLU A 65 -11.18 16.84 0.71
N CYS A 66 -10.14 17.69 0.87
CA CYS A 66 -10.10 19.06 0.36
C CYS A 66 -9.85 19.18 -1.15
N ASP A 67 -9.75 18.07 -1.88
CA ASP A 67 -9.49 18.00 -3.34
C ASP A 67 -8.19 18.65 -3.84
N GLY A 68 -7.32 19.09 -2.93
CA GLY A 68 -6.01 19.65 -3.29
C GLY A 68 -4.96 18.66 -3.80
N CYS A 69 -5.21 17.35 -3.72
CA CYS A 69 -4.31 16.30 -4.22
C CYS A 69 -5.05 14.96 -4.39
N LYS A 70 -4.42 14.01 -5.10
CA LYS A 70 -4.96 12.68 -5.39
C LYS A 70 -5.28 11.82 -4.17
N ILE A 71 -4.72 12.14 -3.00
CA ILE A 71 -5.12 11.46 -1.75
C ILE A 71 -6.61 11.67 -1.47
N SER A 72 -7.19 12.82 -1.85
CA SER A 72 -8.63 13.08 -1.73
C SER A 72 -9.45 12.06 -2.52
N ASP A 73 -9.09 11.83 -3.79
CA ASP A 73 -9.75 10.86 -4.67
C ASP A 73 -9.65 9.43 -4.10
N ILE A 74 -8.46 9.05 -3.64
CA ILE A 74 -8.22 7.75 -3.01
C ILE A 74 -9.07 7.61 -1.74
N THR A 75 -9.16 8.65 -0.91
CA THR A 75 -9.97 8.65 0.32
C THR A 75 -11.46 8.49 0.00
N LYS A 76 -11.97 9.17 -1.03
CA LYS A 76 -13.36 9.01 -1.49
C LYS A 76 -13.62 7.59 -2.00
N LEU A 77 -12.69 7.03 -2.77
CA LEU A 77 -12.80 5.68 -3.31
C LEU A 77 -12.78 4.60 -2.22
N ILE A 78 -11.85 4.67 -1.26
CA ILE A 78 -11.77 3.67 -0.20
C ILE A 78 -13.00 3.70 0.71
N ARG A 79 -13.61 4.89 0.93
CA ARG A 79 -14.91 5.02 1.61
C ARG A 79 -16.03 4.35 0.82
N LYS A 80 -16.11 4.57 -0.49
CA LYS A 80 -17.09 3.92 -1.38
C LYS A 80 -16.98 2.39 -1.34
N LEU A 81 -15.75 1.87 -1.27
CA LEU A 81 -15.47 0.44 -1.24
C LEU A 81 -15.58 -0.18 0.18
N ASN A 82 -15.87 0.61 1.21
CA ASN A 82 -15.90 0.18 2.61
C ASN A 82 -14.58 -0.44 3.10
N TYR A 83 -13.46 0.15 2.70
CA TYR A 83 -12.16 -0.14 3.32
C TYR A 83 -12.17 0.33 4.78
N ARG A 84 -11.37 -0.32 5.62
CA ARG A 84 -11.31 0.02 7.05
C ARG A 84 -10.82 1.44 7.28
N ASP A 85 -9.71 1.80 6.66
CA ASP A 85 -9.00 3.05 6.96
C ASP A 85 -7.95 3.41 5.89
N LEU A 86 -7.52 4.68 5.87
CA LEU A 86 -6.39 5.18 5.11
C LEU A 86 -5.46 5.99 6.03
N TYR A 87 -4.17 5.64 6.02
CA TYR A 87 -3.14 6.34 6.75
C TYR A 87 -2.22 7.11 5.80
N ILE A 88 -2.19 8.43 5.94
CA ILE A 88 -1.18 9.27 5.29
C ILE A 88 0.07 9.27 6.18
N VAL A 89 1.13 8.55 5.78
CA VAL A 89 2.31 8.33 6.63
C VAL A 89 3.45 9.29 6.31
N LYS A 90 4.12 9.77 7.37
CA LYS A 90 5.34 10.60 7.26
C LYS A 90 6.57 9.80 6.80
N GLY A 91 6.56 8.47 6.97
CA GLY A 91 7.59 7.57 6.47
C GLY A 91 7.37 6.12 6.91
N GLY A 92 8.06 5.17 6.27
CA GLY A 92 7.78 3.73 6.43
C GLY A 92 7.95 3.14 7.84
N ARG A 93 8.70 3.78 8.75
CA ARG A 93 8.96 3.27 10.12
C ARG A 93 7.68 3.11 10.97
N VAL A 94 6.63 3.87 10.66
CA VAL A 94 5.36 3.80 11.41
C VAL A 94 4.49 2.60 10.99
N ILE A 95 4.68 2.07 9.79
CA ILE A 95 3.80 1.05 9.18
C ILE A 95 3.69 -0.20 10.06
N GLY A 96 4.82 -0.75 10.52
CA GLY A 96 4.81 -1.94 11.39
C GLY A 96 4.10 -1.71 12.74
N LYS A 97 4.21 -0.50 13.32
CA LYS A 97 3.48 -0.15 14.55
C LYS A 97 1.97 -0.10 14.30
N ILE A 98 1.54 0.48 13.19
CA ILE A 98 0.13 0.57 12.81
C ILE A 98 -0.43 -0.83 12.54
N ILE A 99 0.29 -1.68 11.81
CA ILE A 99 -0.16 -3.06 11.51
C ILE A 99 -0.30 -3.90 12.77
N ARG A 100 0.66 -3.85 13.70
CA ARG A 100 0.53 -4.58 14.98
C ARG A 100 -0.61 -4.07 15.86
N LYS A 101 -0.91 -2.77 15.81
CA LYS A 101 -2.02 -2.16 16.56
C LYS A 101 -3.38 -2.47 15.92
N GLN A 102 -3.52 -2.23 14.63
CA GLN A 102 -4.79 -2.32 13.88
C GLN A 102 -5.11 -3.73 13.39
N LYS A 103 -4.09 -4.61 13.32
CA LYS A 103 -4.18 -6.01 12.88
C LYS A 103 -5.07 -6.19 11.63
N PRO A 104 -4.78 -5.49 10.51
CA PRO A 104 -5.49 -5.74 9.27
C PRO A 104 -5.09 -7.11 8.69
N GLU A 105 -5.99 -7.75 7.96
CA GLU A 105 -5.68 -8.96 7.18
C GLU A 105 -5.01 -8.63 5.84
N ALA A 106 -5.25 -7.43 5.29
CA ALA A 106 -4.60 -6.98 4.07
C ALA A 106 -4.32 -5.47 4.05
N ILE A 107 -3.32 -5.08 3.26
CA ILE A 107 -2.94 -3.68 3.06
C ILE A 107 -2.64 -3.36 1.59
N VAL A 108 -2.86 -2.10 1.21
CA VAL A 108 -2.34 -1.52 -0.03
C VAL A 108 -1.34 -0.43 0.35
N GLY A 109 -0.11 -0.52 -0.16
CA GLY A 109 0.91 0.51 0.01
C GLY A 109 1.14 1.28 -1.28
N ILE A 110 1.02 2.60 -1.24
CA ILE A 110 1.40 3.50 -2.34
C ILE A 110 2.73 4.15 -1.97
N ALA A 111 3.80 3.91 -2.73
CA ALA A 111 5.12 4.49 -2.44
C ALA A 111 6.08 4.37 -3.64
N CYS A 112 7.30 4.89 -3.51
CA CYS A 112 8.37 4.60 -4.49
C CYS A 112 8.84 3.13 -4.36
N PHE A 113 9.57 2.63 -5.36
CA PHE A 113 10.03 1.23 -5.34
C PHE A 113 10.96 0.91 -4.17
N PHE A 114 11.78 1.87 -3.73
CA PHE A 114 12.63 1.70 -2.56
C PHE A 114 11.80 1.47 -1.29
N GLU A 115 10.86 2.36 -0.99
CA GLU A 115 10.01 2.21 0.19
C GLU A 115 9.10 0.97 0.11
N GLY A 116 8.58 0.65 -1.08
CA GLY A 116 7.83 -0.59 -1.31
C GLY A 116 8.68 -1.83 -0.97
N ASN A 117 9.93 -1.89 -1.45
CA ASN A 117 10.85 -2.98 -1.12
C ASN A 117 11.10 -3.09 0.39
N GLN A 118 11.29 -1.95 1.07
CA GLN A 118 11.51 -1.92 2.52
C GLN A 118 10.26 -2.34 3.29
N ALA A 119 9.06 -1.93 2.85
CA ALA A 119 7.80 -2.33 3.46
C ALA A 119 7.61 -3.85 3.44
N PHE A 120 7.83 -4.50 2.30
CA PHE A 120 7.77 -5.96 2.22
C PHE A 120 8.75 -6.66 3.19
N LYS A 121 9.95 -6.10 3.41
CA LYS A 121 10.90 -6.65 4.40
C LYS A 121 10.42 -6.47 5.84
N ILE A 122 9.86 -5.31 6.16
CA ILE A 122 9.31 -5.00 7.49
C ILE A 122 8.14 -5.93 7.82
N LEU A 123 7.35 -6.31 6.80
CA LEU A 123 6.12 -7.07 6.96
C LEU A 123 6.27 -8.57 6.72
N LYS A 124 7.50 -9.06 6.50
CA LYS A 124 7.75 -10.47 6.15
C LYS A 124 7.23 -11.45 7.23
N ASP A 125 7.27 -11.03 8.50
CA ASP A 125 6.87 -11.83 9.66
C ASP A 125 5.44 -11.50 10.14
N GLU A 126 4.77 -10.54 9.49
CA GLU A 126 3.41 -10.13 9.81
C GLU A 126 2.43 -10.94 8.93
N ASN A 127 1.36 -11.48 9.51
CA ASN A 127 0.35 -12.22 8.74
C ASN A 127 -0.63 -11.29 8.02
N VAL A 128 -0.11 -10.47 7.09
CA VAL A 128 -0.86 -9.48 6.32
C VAL A 128 -0.63 -9.68 4.82
N ALA A 129 -1.69 -9.69 4.03
CA ALA A 129 -1.57 -9.70 2.57
C ALA A 129 -1.24 -8.29 2.07
N VAL A 130 -0.29 -8.16 1.14
CA VAL A 130 0.18 -6.84 0.69
C VAL A 130 0.00 -6.70 -0.80
N GLN A 131 -0.59 -5.60 -1.23
CA GLN A 131 -0.48 -5.08 -2.60
C GLN A 131 0.23 -3.73 -2.59
N PHE A 132 0.93 -3.43 -3.68
CA PHE A 132 1.74 -2.23 -3.82
C PHE A 132 1.42 -1.50 -5.12
N VAL A 133 1.30 -0.17 -5.05
CA VAL A 133 1.17 0.70 -6.24
C VAL A 133 2.36 1.67 -6.26
N PRO A 134 3.16 1.70 -7.34
CA PRO A 134 4.28 2.62 -7.43
C PRO A 134 3.81 4.04 -7.69
N LEU A 135 4.53 5.00 -7.11
CA LEU A 135 4.48 6.39 -7.56
C LEU A 135 4.96 6.50 -9.02
N THR A 136 4.28 7.32 -9.82
CA THR A 136 4.69 7.70 -11.18
C THR A 136 5.76 8.79 -11.17
N LYS A 137 5.78 9.60 -10.11
CA LYS A 137 6.83 10.58 -9.83
C LYS A 137 7.23 10.47 -8.36
N ASP A 138 8.49 10.17 -8.10
CA ASP A 138 9.06 10.08 -6.76
C ASP A 138 9.93 11.31 -6.41
N GLY A 139 10.31 11.42 -5.14
CA GLY A 139 10.97 12.60 -4.58
C GLY A 139 10.47 12.94 -3.18
N CYS A 140 10.99 14.04 -2.63
CA CYS A 140 10.61 14.50 -1.28
C CYS A 140 9.38 15.42 -1.26
N ALA A 141 8.92 15.90 -2.41
CA ALA A 141 7.74 16.74 -2.56
C ALA A 141 7.15 16.60 -3.98
N ALA A 142 5.86 16.92 -4.12
CA ALA A 142 5.12 16.86 -5.39
C ALA A 142 5.26 15.50 -6.09
N THR A 143 5.21 14.43 -5.29
CA THR A 143 5.14 13.07 -5.80
C THR A 143 3.75 12.78 -6.33
N ASP A 144 3.67 11.82 -7.25
CA ASP A 144 2.43 11.52 -7.94
C ASP A 144 2.26 10.01 -8.19
N THR A 145 1.02 9.59 -8.41
CA THR A 145 0.64 8.23 -8.75
C THR A 145 -0.40 8.22 -9.87
N ASP A 146 -0.53 7.09 -10.56
CA ASP A 146 -1.62 6.86 -11.49
C ASP A 146 -2.88 6.42 -10.73
N LEU A 147 -3.96 7.21 -10.81
CA LEU A 147 -5.23 6.87 -10.16
C LEU A 147 -5.89 5.64 -10.77
N ALA A 148 -5.70 5.37 -12.07
CA ALA A 148 -6.28 4.20 -12.71
C ALA A 148 -5.68 2.89 -12.16
N GLU A 149 -4.36 2.87 -11.95
CA GLU A 149 -3.70 1.70 -11.33
C GLU A 149 -4.06 1.57 -9.84
N VAL A 150 -4.18 2.70 -9.12
CA VAL A 150 -4.67 2.67 -7.73
C VAL A 150 -6.09 2.10 -7.67
N GLU A 151 -7.00 2.59 -8.51
CA GLU A 151 -8.38 2.11 -8.56
C GLU A 151 -8.45 0.62 -8.88
N LYS A 152 -7.69 0.15 -9.87
CA LYS A 152 -7.61 -1.27 -10.22
C LYS A 152 -7.16 -2.13 -9.05
N VAL A 153 -6.13 -1.72 -8.30
CA VAL A 153 -5.65 -2.47 -7.13
C VAL A 153 -6.66 -2.43 -5.99
N LEU A 154 -7.27 -1.28 -5.72
CA LEU A 154 -8.28 -1.14 -4.66
C LEU A 154 -9.55 -1.95 -4.95
N ASN A 155 -9.88 -2.19 -6.22
CA ASN A 155 -11.03 -3.00 -6.64
C ASN A 155 -10.74 -4.51 -6.72
N ILE A 156 -9.53 -5.00 -6.37
CA ILE A 156 -9.26 -6.45 -6.36
C ILE A 156 -10.26 -7.13 -5.42
N LEU A 157 -11.16 -7.90 -6.01
CA LEU A 157 -12.36 -8.39 -5.33
C LEU A 157 -12.04 -9.41 -4.25
N SER A 158 -12.81 -9.36 -3.17
CA SER A 158 -12.99 -10.48 -2.27
C SER A 158 -13.85 -11.53 -2.90
N VAL A 159 -13.23 -12.65 -3.29
CA VAL A 159 -13.96 -13.91 -3.37
C VAL A 159 -14.53 -14.14 -1.97
N PRO A 160 -15.87 -14.28 -1.81
CA PRO A 160 -16.45 -14.53 -0.51
C PRO A 160 -15.74 -15.72 0.13
N ARG A 161 -15.21 -15.52 1.34
CA ARG A 161 -14.67 -16.59 2.16
C ARG A 161 -15.83 -17.56 2.40
N GLN A 162 -15.89 -18.67 1.64
CA GLN A 162 -16.77 -19.77 2.01
C GLN A 162 -16.48 -20.07 3.48
N ILE A 163 -17.52 -20.00 4.30
CA ILE A 163 -17.45 -20.29 5.73
C ILE A 163 -16.86 -21.70 5.82
N ARG A 164 -15.61 -21.81 6.28
CA ARG A 164 -15.05 -23.10 6.68
C ARG A 164 -15.88 -23.56 7.87
N ASN A 165 -16.84 -24.44 7.62
CA ASN A 165 -17.44 -25.27 8.65
C ASN A 165 -16.37 -26.26 9.14
N ASP A 166 -15.38 -25.77 9.88
CA ASP A 166 -14.43 -26.60 10.64
C ASP A 166 -15.10 -27.02 11.97
N LYS A 167 -16.34 -27.50 11.89
CA LYS A 167 -17.03 -28.21 12.97
C LYS A 167 -17.37 -29.60 12.46
N PHE A 168 -16.37 -30.48 12.43
CA PHE A 168 -16.50 -31.93 12.65
C PHE A 168 -15.07 -32.49 12.71
N LEU A 169 -14.47 -32.40 13.89
CA LEU A 169 -13.43 -33.32 14.34
C LEU A 169 -13.77 -33.66 15.79
N PHE A 170 -13.88 -34.96 16.03
CA PHE A 170 -14.27 -35.71 17.23
C PHE A 170 -15.78 -35.91 17.44
#